data_AF-A0A848YEE4-F1
#
_entry.id   AF-A0A848YEE4-F1
#
_cell.length_a   1.000
_cell.length_b   1.000
_cell.length_c   1.000
_cell.angle_alpha   90.00
_cell.angle_beta   90.00
_cell.angle_gamma   90.00
#
_symmetry.space_group_name_H-M   'P 1'
#
loop_
_entity.id
_entity.type
_entity.pdbx_description
1 polymer ?
#
loop_
_entity_poly.entity_id
_entity_poly.type
_entity_poly.pdbx_seq_one_letter_code
_entity_poly.pdbx_strand_id
1 'polypeptide(L)'
;DYLAIARAYHSVIIVGIPRMGKDMRNEAARFVTLIDALYEHRVKLFATAAAEPEKLYIEGDGAFEFARTASRLMEMRSDEYMALGHGEESSVAS
;
A
#
# COMPACT_ATOMS: atom_id res chain seq x y z
N ASP A 1 -7.73 10.66 -7.07
CA ASP A 1 -8.49 9.70 -6.25
C ASP A 1 -7.86 8.33 -6.44
N TYR A 2 -7.31 7.73 -5.37
CA TYR A 2 -6.67 6.42 -5.44
C TYR A 2 -7.68 5.27 -5.49
N LEU A 3 -8.91 5.50 -5.04
CA LEU A 3 -9.98 4.50 -5.08
C LEU A 3 -10.40 4.20 -6.53
N ALA A 4 -10.40 5.22 -7.40
CA ALA A 4 -10.61 5.03 -8.83
C ALA A 4 -9.54 4.12 -9.47
N ILE A 5 -8.27 4.27 -9.07
CA ILE A 5 -7.18 3.40 -9.52
C ILE A 5 -7.41 1.98 -9.00
N ALA A 6 -7.69 1.84 -7.71
CA ALA A 6 -7.90 0.56 -7.06
C ALA A 6 -9.08 -0.22 -7.65
N ARG A 7 -10.15 0.45 -8.10
CA ARG A 7 -11.29 -0.21 -8.76
C ARG A 7 -11.04 -0.56 -10.23
N ALA A 8 -10.20 0.21 -10.91
CA ALA A 8 -9.99 0.06 -12.35
C ALA A 8 -8.93 -0.99 -12.70
N TYR A 9 -7.98 -1.26 -11.80
CA TYR A 9 -6.81 -2.07 -12.10
C TYR A 9 -6.58 -3.19 -11.08
N HIS A 10 -6.52 -4.42 -11.60
CA HIS A 10 -6.12 -5.61 -10.85
C HIS A 10 -4.70 -5.52 -10.28
N SER A 11 -3.79 -4.87 -11.02
CA SER A 11 -2.38 -4.74 -10.63
C SER A 11 -1.87 -3.33 -10.86
N VAL A 12 -0.99 -2.89 -9.96
CA VAL A 12 -0.32 -1.59 -10.03
C VAL A 12 1.18 -1.81 -9.86
N ILE A 13 1.97 -1.10 -10.66
CA ILE A 13 3.43 -1.13 -10.60
C ILE A 13 3.91 0.27 -10.20
N ILE A 14 4.72 0.37 -9.14
CA ILE A 14 5.31 1.63 -8.67
C ILE A 14 6.83 1.51 -8.61
N VAL A 15 7.52 2.40 -9.32
CA VAL A 15 8.98 2.39 -9.40
C VAL A 15 9.56 3.59 -8.67
N GLY A 16 10.72 3.39 -8.02
CA GLY A 16 11.48 4.46 -7.38
C GLY A 16 10.86 5.04 -6.12
N ILE A 17 10.23 4.23 -5.25
CA ILE A 17 9.72 4.71 -3.96
C ILE A 17 10.93 5.15 -3.10
N PRO A 18 11.05 6.43 -2.75
CA PRO A 18 12.18 6.93 -1.96
C PRO A 18 12.02 6.54 -0.50
N ARG A 19 13.14 6.52 0.24
CA ARG A 19 13.09 6.62 1.69
C ARG A 19 12.63 8.03 2.04
N MET A 20 11.53 8.15 2.76
CA MET A 20 10.91 9.41 3.15
C MET A 20 11.53 9.90 4.45
N GLY A 21 12.01 11.15 4.45
CA GLY A 21 12.48 11.85 5.66
C GLY A 21 11.36 12.63 6.34
N LYS A 22 11.62 13.19 7.52
CA LYS A 22 10.67 13.96 8.34
C LYS A 22 9.89 15.05 7.57
N ASP A 23 10.55 15.70 6.60
CA ASP A 23 9.95 16.79 5.82
C ASP A 23 8.99 16.31 4.72
N MET A 24 8.94 15.00 4.46
CA MET A 24 8.11 14.37 3.41
C MET A 24 6.75 13.89 3.93
N ARG A 25 6.19 14.58 4.94
CA ARG A 25 4.93 14.19 5.59
C ARG A 25 3.75 14.05 4.60
N ASN A 26 3.72 14.92 3.59
CA ASN A 26 2.63 14.93 2.61
C ASN A 26 2.75 13.73 1.66
N GLU A 27 3.97 13.39 1.27
CA GLU A 27 4.30 12.21 0.46
C GLU A 27 3.96 10.93 1.22
N ALA A 28 4.36 10.86 2.50
CA ALA A 28 4.03 9.75 3.38
C ALA A 28 2.51 9.58 3.50
N ALA A 29 1.77 10.66 3.79
CA ALA A 29 0.31 10.62 3.88
C ALA A 29 -0.35 10.16 2.56
N ARG A 30 0.10 10.70 1.41
CA ARG A 30 -0.42 10.27 0.09
C ARG A 30 -0.11 8.80 -0.19
N PHE A 31 1.06 8.32 0.23
CA PHE A 31 1.45 6.92 0.06
C PHE A 31 0.60 6.01 0.94
N VAL A 32 0.36 6.38 2.21
CA VAL A 32 -0.58 5.68 3.10
C VAL A 32 -1.95 5.56 2.44
N THR A 33 -2.53 6.67 1.97
CA THR A 33 -3.86 6.64 1.31
C THR A 33 -3.88 5.77 0.06
N LEU A 34 -2.79 5.77 -0.73
CA LEU A 34 -2.68 4.89 -1.89
C LEU A 34 -2.67 3.42 -1.46
N ILE A 35 -1.79 3.04 -0.54
CA ILE A 35 -1.67 1.65 -0.08
C ILE A 35 -2.96 1.17 0.57
N ASP A 36 -3.64 2.00 1.35
CA ASP A 36 -4.94 1.65 1.93
C ASP A 36 -5.96 1.30 0.83
N ALA A 37 -6.10 2.15 -0.19
CA ALA A 37 -7.03 1.90 -1.30
C ALA A 37 -6.66 0.62 -2.09
N LEU A 38 -5.37 0.41 -2.37
CA LEU A 38 -4.93 -0.79 -3.08
C LEU A 38 -5.17 -2.05 -2.24
N TYR A 39 -4.92 -1.96 -0.92
CA TYR A 39 -5.05 -3.06 0.01
C TYR A 39 -6.51 -3.50 0.16
N GLU A 40 -7.42 -2.54 0.36
CA GLU A 40 -8.86 -2.78 0.50
C GLU A 40 -9.47 -3.45 -0.74
N HIS A 41 -8.98 -3.12 -1.93
CA HIS A 41 -9.41 -3.72 -3.19
C HIS A 41 -8.59 -4.93 -3.63
N ARG A 42 -7.67 -5.42 -2.80
CA ARG A 42 -6.84 -6.61 -3.06
C ARG A 42 -6.02 -6.48 -4.36
N VAL A 43 -5.56 -5.26 -4.66
CA VAL A 43 -4.74 -4.98 -5.84
C VAL A 43 -3.37 -5.61 -5.67
N LYS A 44 -2.85 -6.25 -6.73
CA LYS A 44 -1.48 -6.77 -6.72
C LYS A 44 -0.51 -5.64 -6.96
N LEU A 45 0.30 -5.32 -5.96
CA LEU A 45 1.30 -4.26 -6.03
C LEU A 45 2.68 -4.85 -6.30
N PHE A 46 3.32 -4.41 -7.37
CA PHE A 46 4.74 -4.63 -7.60
C PHE A 46 5.48 -3.32 -7.43
N ALA A 47 6.46 -3.28 -6.54
CA ALA A 47 7.14 -2.04 -6.21
C ALA A 47 8.65 -2.19 -6.09
N THR A 48 9.37 -1.15 -6.53
CA THR A 48 10.79 -0.98 -6.19
C THR A 48 10.93 0.19 -5.22
N ALA A 49 11.67 -0.02 -4.15
CA ALA A 49 11.82 0.94 -3.07
C ALA A 49 13.28 1.08 -2.65
N ALA A 50 13.66 2.28 -2.18
CA ALA A 50 15.00 2.56 -1.67
C ALA A 50 15.29 1.90 -0.31
N ALA A 51 14.26 1.35 0.36
CA ALA A 51 14.38 0.60 1.61
C ALA A 51 13.21 -0.38 1.77
N GLU A 52 13.34 -1.33 2.71
CA GLU A 52 12.23 -2.20 3.15
C GLU A 52 11.06 -1.39 3.75
N PRO A 53 9.82 -1.92 3.74
CA PRO A 53 8.63 -1.20 4.17
C PRO A 53 8.75 -0.50 5.53
N GLU A 54 9.29 -1.15 6.56
CA GLU A 54 9.37 -0.53 7.90
C GLU A 54 10.43 0.57 7.98
N LYS A 55 11.28 0.70 6.96
CA LYS A 55 12.36 1.70 6.89
C LYS A 55 12.05 2.84 5.92
N LEU A 56 10.90 2.81 5.24
CA LEU A 56 10.51 3.84 4.28
C LEU A 56 10.14 5.16 4.95
N TYR A 57 9.60 5.16 6.15
CA TYR A 57 9.31 6.38 6.92
C TYR A 57 9.31 6.05 8.42
N ILE A 58 10.40 6.38 9.11
CA ILE A 58 10.65 5.98 10.50
C ILE A 58 10.45 7.11 11.52
N GLU A 59 10.42 8.36 11.05
CA GLU A 59 10.39 9.54 11.91
C GLU A 59 9.63 10.68 11.24
N GLY A 60 8.94 11.47 12.06
CA GLY A 60 8.08 12.57 11.62
C GLY A 60 6.61 12.33 11.90
N ASP A 61 5.79 13.34 11.61
CA ASP A 61 4.36 13.28 11.81
C ASP A 61 3.76 12.21 10.89
N GLY A 62 2.94 11.31 11.45
CA GLY A 62 2.37 10.19 10.70
C GLY A 62 3.20 8.91 10.67
N ALA A 63 4.36 8.85 11.35
CA ALA A 63 5.21 7.65 11.35
C ALA A 63 4.51 6.42 11.96
N PHE A 64 3.65 6.64 12.96
CA PHE A 64 2.85 5.57 13.57
C PHE A 64 1.79 5.01 12.60
N GLU A 65 1.10 5.88 11.88
CA GLU A 65 0.18 5.51 10.80
C GLU A 65 0.92 4.73 9.71
N PHE A 66 2.10 5.20 9.32
CA PHE A 66 2.93 4.57 8.31
C PHE A 66 3.39 3.18 8.73
N ALA A 67 3.65 2.92 10.01
CA ALA A 67 3.99 1.59 10.50
C ALA A 67 2.90 0.54 10.15
N ARG A 68 1.61 0.93 10.21
CA ARG A 68 0.50 0.06 9.77
C ARG A 68 0.52 -0.16 8.25
N THR A 69 0.86 0.87 7.48
CA THR A 69 1.07 0.76 6.04
C THR A 69 2.23 -0.17 5.70
N ALA A 70 3.33 -0.14 6.47
CA ALA A 70 4.44 -1.06 6.31
C ALA A 70 4.02 -2.51 6.56
N SER A 71 3.19 -2.78 7.58
CA SER A 71 2.62 -4.11 7.80
C SER A 71 1.76 -4.60 6.63
N ARG A 72 0.90 -3.74 6.07
CA ARG A 72 0.11 -4.07 4.87
C ARG A 72 0.99 -4.38 3.67
N LEU A 73 2.03 -3.58 3.44
CA LEU A 73 2.99 -3.84 2.36
C LEU A 73 3.69 -5.19 2.51
N MET A 74 3.97 -5.63 3.75
CA MET A 74 4.52 -6.97 3.99
C MET A 74 3.50 -8.07 3.70
N GLU A 75 2.25 -7.89 4.14
CA GLU A 75 1.17 -8.85 3.86
C GLU A 75 0.89 -8.97 2.36
N MET A 76 0.91 -7.86 1.62
CA MET A 76 0.74 -7.84 0.17
C MET A 76 1.79 -8.66 -0.61
N ARG A 77 2.90 -9.05 0.03
CA ARG A 77 3.95 -9.91 -0.55
C ARG A 77 3.68 -11.40 -0.37
N SER A 78 2.72 -11.79 0.47
CA SER A 78 2.50 -13.19 0.81
C SER A 78 1.77 -13.93 -0.31
N ASP A 79 2.02 -15.24 -0.41
CA ASP A 79 1.33 -16.09 -1.38
C ASP A 79 -0.19 -16.11 -1.12
N GLU A 80 -0.60 -16.04 0.16
CA GLU A 80 -2.00 -15.95 0.56
C GLU A 80 -2.65 -14.69 -0.01
N TYR A 81 -1.99 -13.54 0.14
CA TYR A 81 -2.51 -12.29 -0.42
C TYR A 81 -2.54 -12.34 -1.95
N MET A 82 -1.52 -12.90 -2.59
CA MET A 82 -1.46 -13.06 -4.04
C MET A 82 -2.57 -13.98 -4.58
N ALA A 83 -3.01 -14.96 -3.80
CA ALA A 83 -4.11 -15.86 -4.15
C ALA A 83 -5.52 -15.23 -4.04
N LEU A 84 -5.68 -14.09 -3.34
CA LEU A 84 -6.98 -13.41 -3.23
C LEU A 84 -7.46 -12.84 -4.57
N GLY A 85 -8.75 -12.94 -4.85
CA GLY A 85 -9.38 -12.27 -6.00
C GLY A 85 -9.41 -10.75 -5.85
N HIS A 86 -9.09 -10.03 -6.92
CA HIS A 86 -9.18 -8.57 -6.98
C HIS A 86 -10.63 -8.09 -6.99
N GLY A 87 -10.97 -7.09 -6.17
CA GLY A 87 -12.32 -6.53 -6.13
C GLY A 87 -13.40 -7.49 -5.62
N GLU A 88 -13.05 -8.71 -5.21
CA GLU A 88 -13.95 -9.62 -4.53
C GLU A 88 -14.22 -9.08 -3.12
N GLU A 89 -15.17 -8.17 -2.98
CA GLU A 89 -15.98 -8.19 -1.76
C GLU A 89 -16.52 -9.62 -1.64
N SER A 90 -16.28 -10.25 -0.50
CA SER A 90 -16.79 -11.58 -0.20
C SER A 90 -18.30 -11.59 -0.47
N SER A 91 -18.70 -12.05 -1.65
CA SER A 91 -20.07 -12.36 -2.00
C SER A 91 -20.46 -13.64 -1.27
N VAL A 92 -20.56 -13.53 0.05
CA VAL A 92 -21.29 -14.46 0.89
C VAL A 92 -22.19 -13.62 1.79
N ALA A 93 -23.28 -13.16 1.20
CA ALA A 93 -24.58 -13.08 1.85
C ALA A 93 -25.64 -13.01 0.74
N SER A 94 -26.24 -14.16 0.47
CA SER A 94 -27.60 -14.28 -0.06
C SER A 94 -28.61 -13.65 0.89
#